data_AF-A0A7Y9SPN4-F1
#
_entry.id   AF-A0A7Y9SPN4-F1
#
_cell.length_a   1.000
_cell.length_b   1.000
_cell.length_c   1.000
_cell.angle_alpha   90.00
_cell.angle_beta   90.00
_cell.angle_gamma   90.00
#
_symmetry.space_group_name_H-M   'P 1'
#
loop_
_entity.id
_entity.type
_entity.pdbx_description
1 polymer ?
#
loop_
_entity_poly.entity_id
_entity_poly.type
_entity_poly.pdbx_seq_one_letter_code
_entity_poly.pdbx_strand_id
1 'polypeptide(L)'
;MFKVKAEDWLLVYKSLGDADTPYELRFAVSMQARPADVGGVRQASVTQRCNPGVIELPIADWEADDYAKVKRRADELSEQCAAEFAQSFPELFHTAESVAVTQQ
;
A
#
# COMPACT_ATOMS: atom_id res chain seq x y z
N MET A 1 -9.97 -12.47 5.93
CA MET A 1 -10.16 -11.06 6.39
C MET A 1 -9.00 -10.26 5.86
N PHE A 2 -9.25 -9.18 5.11
CA PHE A 2 -8.21 -8.28 4.60
C PHE A 2 -8.32 -6.91 5.31
N LYS A 3 -7.18 -6.32 5.65
CA LYS A 3 -7.04 -5.05 6.36
C LYS A 3 -5.88 -4.28 5.78
N VAL A 4 -6.08 -3.00 5.54
CA VAL A 4 -5.03 -2.05 5.18
C VAL A 4 -4.95 -1.00 6.29
N LYS A 5 -3.74 -0.68 6.73
CA LYS A 5 -3.47 0.39 7.70
C LYS A 5 -2.46 1.36 7.10
N ALA A 6 -2.78 2.64 7.12
CA ALA A 6 -1.79 3.68 6.86
C ALA A 6 -0.78 3.72 8.02
N GLU A 7 0.50 3.80 7.69
CA GLU A 7 1.59 3.95 8.67
C GLU A 7 2.18 5.37 8.55
N ASP A 8 2.83 5.67 7.42
CA ASP A 8 3.43 6.98 7.16
C ASP A 8 2.74 7.62 5.96
N TRP A 9 1.92 8.64 6.20
CA TRP A 9 1.26 9.43 5.15
C TRP A 9 1.63 10.90 5.37
N LEU A 10 2.78 11.32 4.85
CA LEU A 10 3.39 12.59 5.25
C LEU A 10 4.30 13.19 4.17
N LEU A 11 4.25 14.52 4.07
CA LEU A 11 5.23 15.34 3.35
C LEU A 11 6.26 15.88 4.36
N VAL A 12 7.55 15.62 4.13
CA VAL A 12 8.64 16.01 5.03
C VAL A 12 9.66 16.88 4.32
N TYR A 13 10.02 18.01 4.92
CA TYR A 13 11.13 18.83 4.44
C TYR A 13 12.47 18.16 4.75
N LYS A 14 13.41 18.17 3.80
CA LYS A 14 14.72 17.49 3.93
C LYS A 14 15.72 18.25 4.82
N SER A 15 15.57 19.56 4.95
CA SER A 15 16.47 20.48 5.66
C SER A 15 15.72 21.73 6.11
N LEU A 16 16.19 22.37 7.19
CA LEU A 16 15.63 23.63 7.74
C LEU A 16 16.39 24.89 7.28
N GLY A 17 17.35 24.75 6.36
CA GLY A 17 18.32 25.81 6.05
C GLY A 17 18.02 26.68 4.84
N ASP A 18 17.33 26.15 3.82
CA ASP A 18 17.22 26.81 2.52
C ASP A 18 15.76 26.85 2.03
N ALA A 19 15.35 28.00 1.47
CA ALA A 19 14.01 28.22 0.93
C ALA A 19 13.63 27.26 -0.22
N ASP A 20 14.63 26.66 -0.87
CA ASP A 20 14.46 25.72 -1.99
C ASP A 20 14.61 24.24 -1.57
N THR A 21 14.52 23.94 -0.27
CA THR A 21 14.66 22.56 0.21
C THR A 21 13.55 21.68 -0.40
N PRO A 22 13.89 20.55 -1.06
CA PRO A 22 12.90 19.63 -1.59
C PRO A 22 12.12 18.93 -0.46
N TYR A 23 10.86 18.61 -0.76
CA TYR A 23 9.96 17.89 0.13
C TYR A 23 9.81 16.45 -0.36
N GLU A 24 9.97 15.54 0.59
CA GLU A 24 9.81 14.11 0.41
C GLU A 24 8.36 13.71 0.69
N LEU A 25 7.69 13.09 -0.29
CA LEU A 25 6.49 12.31 0.00
C LEU A 25 6.94 10.97 0.56
N ARG A 26 6.63 10.73 1.83
CA ARG A 26 6.81 9.43 2.49
C ARG A 26 5.47 8.74 2.58
N PHE A 27 5.43 7.54 2.01
CA PHE A 27 4.26 6.69 1.97
C PHE A 27 4.63 5.32 2.52
N ALA A 28 3.97 4.90 3.58
CA ALA A 28 4.05 3.51 4.06
C ALA A 28 2.67 3.01 4.45
N VAL A 29 2.38 1.78 4.07
CA VAL A 29 1.16 1.05 4.43
C VAL A 29 1.50 -0.33 4.96
N SER A 30 0.73 -0.78 5.93
CA SER A 30 0.77 -2.15 6.44
C SER A 30 -0.47 -2.89 5.96
N MET A 31 -0.25 -3.96 5.23
CA MET A 31 -1.30 -4.83 4.72
C MET A 31 -1.34 -6.11 5.52
N GLN A 32 -2.53 -6.49 5.98
CA GLN A 32 -2.74 -7.71 6.74
C GLN A 32 -3.87 -8.53 6.12
N ALA A 33 -3.61 -9.80 5.92
CA ALA A 33 -4.60 -10.76 5.43
C ALA A 33 -4.60 -12.02 6.30
N ARG A 34 -5.73 -12.73 6.28
CA ARG A 34 -5.88 -14.01 6.97
C ARG A 34 -6.67 -14.97 6.08
N PRO A 35 -6.17 -16.19 5.83
CA PRO A 35 -6.92 -17.25 5.16
C PRO A 35 -8.23 -17.58 5.87
N ALA A 36 -9.10 -18.32 5.18
CA ALA A 36 -10.27 -18.93 5.77
C ALA A 36 -9.89 -19.96 6.86
N ASP A 37 -10.78 -20.19 7.81
CA ASP A 37 -10.58 -21.22 8.84
C ASP A 37 -10.64 -22.62 8.19
N VAL A 38 -9.82 -23.55 8.69
CA VAL A 38 -9.76 -24.93 8.18
C VAL A 38 -10.20 -25.87 9.28
N GLY A 39 -11.28 -26.63 9.06
CA GLY A 39 -11.81 -27.56 10.07
C GLY A 39 -12.21 -26.89 11.40
N GLY A 40 -12.67 -25.64 11.35
CA GLY A 40 -12.99 -24.84 12.55
C GLY A 40 -11.76 -24.25 13.26
N VAL A 41 -10.56 -24.46 12.73
CA VAL A 41 -9.31 -23.91 13.29
C VAL A 41 -8.97 -22.59 12.61
N ARG A 42 -8.81 -21.54 13.43
CA ARG A 42 -8.45 -20.20 12.98
C ARG A 42 -7.02 -20.17 12.45
N GLN A 43 -6.85 -19.70 11.22
CA GLN A 43 -5.53 -19.57 10.59
C GLN A 43 -4.78 -18.32 11.07
N ALA A 44 -3.44 -18.37 11.02
CA ALA A 44 -2.58 -17.22 11.31
C ALA A 44 -2.79 -16.10 10.27
N SER A 45 -2.60 -14.86 10.69
CA SER A 45 -2.59 -13.72 9.76
C SER A 45 -1.18 -13.48 9.25
N VAL A 46 -1.08 -13.04 8.00
CA VAL A 46 0.16 -12.49 7.45
C VAL A 46 0.07 -10.97 7.45
N THR A 47 1.17 -10.31 7.73
CA THR A 47 1.29 -8.86 7.67
C THR A 47 2.54 -8.51 6.87
N GLN A 48 2.41 -7.59 5.92
CA GLN A 48 3.53 -7.07 5.13
C GLN A 48 3.47 -5.55 5.13
N ARG A 49 4.60 -4.93 5.46
CA ARG A 49 4.80 -3.49 5.30
C ARG A 49 5.25 -3.23 3.87
N CYS A 50 4.62 -2.27 3.23
CA CYS A 50 5.04 -1.70 1.96
C CYS A 50 5.53 -0.27 2.22
N ASN A 51 6.74 0.02 1.74
CA ASN A 51 7.36 1.34 1.83
C ASN A 51 8.02 1.63 0.48
N PRO A 52 7.22 2.04 -0.53
CA PRO A 52 7.75 2.38 -1.84
C PRO A 52 8.71 3.58 -1.73
N GLY A 53 9.59 3.71 -2.71
CA GLY A 53 10.64 4.73 -2.71
C GLY A 53 10.12 6.16 -2.52
N VAL A 54 10.99 7.01 -1.99
CA VAL A 54 10.69 8.42 -1.74
C VAL A 54 10.59 9.20 -3.06
N ILE A 55 9.61 10.10 -3.15
CA ILE A 55 9.48 11.04 -4.26
C ILE A 55 9.84 12.44 -3.74
N GLU A 56 10.83 13.07 -4.37
CA GLU A 56 11.29 14.43 -4.02
C GLU A 56 10.80 15.44 -5.04
N LEU A 57 10.10 16.48 -4.57
CA LEU A 57 9.69 17.64 -5.38
C LEU A 57 9.71 18.93 -4.54
N PRO A 58 9.77 20.11 -5.16
CA PRO A 58 9.50 21.38 -4.47
C PRO A 58 8.12 21.39 -3.80
N ILE A 59 7.95 22.14 -2.71
CA ILE A 59 6.65 22.23 -2.01
C ILE A 59 5.55 22.80 -2.92
N ALA A 60 5.87 23.82 -3.73
CA ALA A 60 4.91 24.40 -4.67
C ALA A 60 4.35 23.36 -5.65
N ASP A 61 5.18 22.39 -6.05
CA ASP A 61 4.78 21.28 -6.92
C ASP A 61 3.88 20.25 -6.22
N TRP A 62 3.99 20.13 -4.90
CA TRP A 62 3.13 19.28 -4.08
C TRP A 62 1.81 19.94 -3.74
N GLU A 63 1.81 21.25 -3.47
CA GLU A 63 0.62 22.03 -3.07
C GLU A 63 -0.26 22.42 -4.26
N ALA A 64 0.30 22.43 -5.47
CA ALA A 64 -0.42 22.76 -6.70
C ALA A 64 -1.73 21.97 -6.82
N ASP A 65 -2.76 22.67 -7.31
CA ASP A 65 -4.09 22.13 -7.59
C ASP A 65 -4.71 21.39 -6.39
N ASP A 66 -4.63 21.99 -5.19
CA ASP A 66 -5.11 21.39 -3.94
C ASP A 66 -4.50 20.00 -3.72
N TYR A 67 -3.17 19.92 -3.79
CA TYR A 67 -2.44 18.67 -3.60
C TYR A 67 -2.81 17.53 -4.57
N ALA A 68 -3.24 17.85 -5.79
CA ALA A 68 -3.65 16.86 -6.79
C ALA A 68 -2.55 15.80 -7.05
N LYS A 69 -1.28 16.23 -7.06
CA LYS A 69 -0.14 15.33 -7.25
C LYS A 69 0.05 14.37 -6.08
N VAL A 70 -0.15 14.83 -4.85
CA VAL A 70 -0.08 13.97 -3.65
C VAL A 70 -1.16 12.90 -3.72
N LYS A 71 -2.41 13.30 -4.00
CA LYS A 71 -3.56 12.38 -4.11
C LYS A 71 -3.30 11.31 -5.15
N ARG A 72 -2.90 11.71 -6.36
CA ARG A 72 -2.57 10.78 -7.45
C ARG A 72 -1.44 9.83 -7.08
N ARG A 73 -0.35 10.33 -6.49
CA ARG A 73 0.77 9.46 -6.07
C ARG A 73 0.36 8.51 -4.94
N ALA A 74 -0.45 8.95 -3.98
CA ALA A 74 -0.95 8.08 -2.93
C ALA A 74 -1.80 6.92 -3.48
N ASP A 75 -2.63 7.18 -4.49
CA ASP A 75 -3.40 6.14 -5.19
C ASP A 75 -2.48 5.15 -5.92
N GLU A 76 -1.56 5.66 -6.76
CA GLU A 76 -0.59 4.83 -7.50
C GLU A 76 0.26 3.95 -6.56
N LEU A 77 0.74 4.51 -5.45
CA LEU A 77 1.55 3.78 -4.47
C LEU A 77 0.71 2.76 -3.69
N SER A 78 -0.56 3.07 -3.40
CA SER A 78 -1.48 2.12 -2.76
C SER A 78 -1.75 0.90 -3.67
N GLU A 79 -1.96 1.14 -4.96
CA GLU A 79 -2.13 0.08 -5.97
C GLU A 79 -0.87 -0.78 -6.11
N GLN A 80 0.30 -0.15 -6.19
CA GLN A 80 1.57 -0.86 -6.21
C GLN A 80 1.72 -1.79 -4.99
N CYS A 81 1.47 -1.26 -3.79
CA CYS A 81 1.55 -2.05 -2.56
C CYS A 81 0.55 -3.22 -2.53
N ALA A 82 -0.66 -3.01 -3.05
CA ALA A 82 -1.67 -4.06 -3.17
C ALA A 82 -1.21 -5.18 -4.12
N ALA A 83 -0.64 -4.82 -5.27
CA ALA A 83 -0.11 -5.77 -6.23
C ALA A 83 1.07 -6.57 -5.65
N GLU A 84 2.02 -5.91 -4.99
CA GLU A 84 3.14 -6.56 -4.31
C GLU A 84 2.68 -7.52 -3.21
N PHE A 85 1.65 -7.15 -2.44
CA PHE A 85 1.06 -8.02 -1.44
C PHE A 85 0.39 -9.25 -2.07
N ALA A 86 -0.38 -9.06 -3.15
CA ALA A 86 -1.03 -10.15 -3.86
C ALA A 86 0.00 -11.14 -4.47
N GLN A 87 1.09 -10.62 -5.02
CA GLN A 87 2.20 -11.43 -5.55
C GLN A 87 2.94 -12.20 -4.45
N SER A 88 3.05 -11.63 -3.25
CA SER A 88 3.74 -12.25 -2.12
C SER A 88 2.88 -13.32 -1.43
N PHE A 89 1.55 -13.20 -1.51
CA PHE A 89 0.60 -14.12 -0.88
C PHE A 89 -0.51 -14.58 -1.85
N PRO A 90 -0.18 -15.20 -2.99
CA PRO A 90 -1.13 -15.54 -4.04
C PRO A 90 -2.28 -16.44 -3.52
N GLU A 91 -1.95 -17.40 -2.65
CA GLU A 91 -2.91 -18.33 -2.02
C GLU A 91 -4.04 -17.64 -1.23
N LEU A 92 -3.87 -16.38 -0.82
CA LEU A 92 -4.90 -15.60 -0.13
C LEU A 92 -5.94 -15.01 -1.07
N PHE A 93 -5.64 -14.96 -2.37
CA PHE A 93 -6.46 -14.36 -3.41
C PHE A 93 -6.97 -15.40 -4.43
N HIS A 94 -6.31 -16.55 -4.53
CA HIS A 94 -6.79 -17.70 -5.30
C HIS A 94 -7.86 -18.50 -4.52
N THR A 95 -9.05 -17.93 -4.37
CA THR A 95 -10.24 -18.70 -3.94
C THR A 95 -11.47 -18.28 -4.73
N ALA A 96 -11.31 -18.10 -6.04
CA ALA A 96 -12.43 -17.86 -6.96
C ALA A 96 -12.53 -18.84 -8.13
N GLU A 97 -11.53 -19.68 -8.42
CA GLU A 97 -11.55 -20.54 -9.63
C GLU A 97 -11.72 -22.05 -9.40
N SER A 98 -11.60 -22.57 -8.17
CA SER A 98 -11.64 -24.03 -7.95
C SER A 98 -13.03 -24.64 -7.70
N VAL A 99 -14.13 -23.88 -7.86
CA VAL A 99 -15.50 -24.41 -7.68
C VAL A 99 -16.19 -24.78 -9.00
N ALA A 100 -15.61 -24.48 -10.17
CA ALA A 100 -16.28 -24.69 -11.47
C ALA A 100 -15.84 -25.96 -12.25
N VAL A 101 -14.97 -26.82 -11.71
CA VAL A 101 -14.53 -28.04 -12.41
C VAL A 101 -14.67 -29.27 -11.52
N THR A 102 -15.91 -29.69 -11.24
CA THR A 102 -16.31 -31.10 -11.11
C THR A 102 -17.83 -31.17 -11.23
N GLN A 103 -18.32 -31.18 -12.46
CA GLN A 103 -19.56 -31.87 -12.83
C GLN A 103 -19.27 -32.64 -14.13
N GLN A 104 -18.96 -33.93 -13.96
CA GLN A 104 -19.22 -35.00 -14.91
C GLN A 104 -19.05 -36.34 -14.21
#